data_AF-A0ABD4Q7Z2-F1
#
_entry.id   AF-A0ABD4Q7Z2-F1
#
_cell.length_a   1.000
_cell.length_b   1.000
_cell.length_c   1.000
_cell.angle_alpha   90.00
_cell.angle_beta   90.00
_cell.angle_gamma   90.00
#
_symmetry.space_group_name_H-M   'P 1'
#
loop_
_entity.id
_entity.type
_entity.pdbx_description
1 polymer ?
#
loop_
_entity_poly.entity_id
_entity_poly.type
_entity_poly.pdbx_seq_one_letter_code
_entity_poly.pdbx_strand_id
1 'polypeptide(L)'
;IYISGQLPIDPTTGKLVSDDMRMQTEQVLRNIEALLTEAGLNMSYVLKTTVYVKNMEDFAGMNEVYTRFFQKPFPARSAVAVKD
;
A
#
# COMPACT_ATOMS: atom_id res chain seq x y z
N ILE A 1 13.32 5.69 7.65
CA ILE A 1 13.29 4.22 7.43
C ILE A 1 12.93 3.94 5.98
N TYR A 2 13.46 2.86 5.40
CA TYR A 2 13.09 2.42 4.06
C TYR A 2 12.34 1.10 4.20
N ILE A 3 11.13 1.03 3.65
CA ILE A 3 10.27 -0.15 3.72
C ILE A 3 10.35 -0.87 2.36
N SER A 4 10.66 -2.16 2.37
CA SER A 4 10.59 -3.02 1.18
C SER A 4 9.19 -3.00 0.56
N GLY A 5 9.09 -3.27 -0.74
CA GLY A 5 7.79 -3.37 -1.40
C GLY A 5 6.88 -4.36 -0.68
N GLN A 6 5.75 -3.89 -0.17
CA GLN A 6 4.79 -4.73 0.55
C GLN A 6 3.81 -5.35 -0.46
N LEU A 7 3.57 -6.65 -0.28
CA LEU A 7 2.62 -7.43 -1.07
C LEU A 7 1.30 -7.59 -0.30
N PRO A 8 0.19 -7.85 -0.99
CA PRO A 8 -1.13 -8.11 -0.38
C PRO A 8 -1.23 -9.50 0.27
N ILE A 9 -0.19 -9.89 1.01
CA ILE A 9 -0.11 -11.14 1.76
C ILE A 9 -0.57 -10.88 3.19
N ASP A 10 -1.49 -11.69 3.69
CA ASP A 10 -1.85 -11.71 5.10
C ASP A 10 -0.69 -12.36 5.89
N PRO A 11 -0.06 -11.65 6.83
CA PRO A 11 1.09 -12.15 7.59
C PRO A 11 0.76 -13.35 8.47
N THR A 12 -0.51 -13.58 8.80
CA THR A 12 -0.97 -14.71 9.62
C THR A 12 -1.03 -16.00 8.80
N THR A 13 -1.51 -15.90 7.56
CA THR A 13 -1.74 -17.07 6.70
C THR A 13 -0.64 -17.28 5.66
N GLY A 14 0.17 -16.26 5.38
CA GLY A 14 1.20 -16.29 4.34
C GLY A 14 0.65 -16.35 2.92
N LYS A 15 -0.64 -16.04 2.73
CA LYS A 15 -1.35 -16.14 1.44
C LYS A 15 -1.86 -14.79 0.96
N LEU A 16 -2.13 -14.72 -0.35
CA LEU A 16 -2.83 -13.58 -0.94
C LEU A 16 -4.19 -13.40 -0.27
N VAL A 17 -4.47 -12.17 0.18
CA VAL A 17 -5.69 -11.86 0.94
C VAL A 17 -6.97 -12.00 0.10
N SER A 18 -6.89 -11.68 -1.20
CA SER A 18 -8.02 -11.71 -2.14
C SER A 18 -7.54 -11.45 -3.57
N ASP A 19 -8.36 -11.80 -4.56
CA ASP A 19 -8.22 -11.35 -5.95
C ASP A 19 -8.78 -9.93 -6.20
N ASP A 20 -9.49 -9.36 -5.23
CA ASP A 20 -10.02 -7.99 -5.32
C ASP A 20 -8.94 -6.94 -5.04
N MET A 21 -8.79 -5.98 -5.95
CA MET A 21 -7.78 -4.91 -5.84
C MET A 21 -7.93 -4.06 -4.56
N ARG A 22 -9.15 -3.80 -4.09
CA ARG A 22 -9.34 -2.96 -2.89
C ARG A 22 -8.87 -3.70 -1.65
N MET A 23 -9.23 -4.97 -1.52
CA MET A 23 -8.77 -5.83 -0.43
C MET A 23 -7.25 -6.00 -0.46
N GLN A 24 -6.66 -6.20 -1.64
CA GLN A 24 -5.21 -6.26 -1.79
C GLN A 24 -4.53 -4.95 -1.35
N THR A 25 -5.02 -3.81 -1.83
CA THR A 25 -4.48 -2.49 -1.48
C THR A 25 -4.57 -2.23 0.02
N GLU A 26 -5.70 -2.59 0.64
CA GLU A 26 -5.88 -2.46 2.08
C GLU A 26 -4.85 -3.29 2.85
N GLN A 27 -4.63 -4.55 2.47
CA GLN A 27 -3.63 -5.39 3.11
C GLN A 27 -2.21 -4.84 2.96
N VAL A 28 -1.84 -4.34 1.78
CA VAL A 28 -0.54 -3.69 1.55
C VAL A 28 -0.34 -2.52 2.50
N LEU A 29 -1.34 -1.64 2.65
CA LEU A 29 -1.25 -0.47 3.52
C LEU A 29 -1.26 -0.82 5.01
N ARG A 30 -1.98 -1.88 5.41
CA ARG A 30 -1.93 -2.43 6.78
C ARG A 30 -0.56 -3.01 7.11
N ASN A 31 0.07 -3.70 6.18
CA ASN A 31 1.42 -4.23 6.34
C ASN A 31 2.43 -3.08 6.54
N ILE A 32 2.31 -2.00 5.75
CA ILE A 32 3.11 -0.78 5.93
C ILE A 32 2.86 -0.13 7.29
N GLU A 33 1.60 0.05 7.69
CA GLU A 33 1.21 0.62 8.98
C GLU A 33 1.80 -0.16 10.16
N ALA A 34 1.78 -1.50 10.09
CA ALA A 34 2.38 -2.36 11.11
C ALA A 34 3.90 -2.16 11.23
N LEU A 35 4.63 -2.11 10.10
CA LEU A 35 6.07 -1.87 10.08
C LEU A 35 6.44 -0.47 10.59
N LEU A 36 5.65 0.55 10.25
CA LEU A 36 5.82 1.90 10.80
C LEU A 36 5.62 1.88 12.32
N THR A 37 4.57 1.20 12.79
CA THR A 37 4.22 1.12 14.22
C THR A 37 5.33 0.43 15.01
N GLU A 38 5.91 -0.67 14.49
CA GLU A 38 7.05 -1.36 15.10
C GLU A 38 8.28 -0.43 15.22
N ALA A 39 8.47 0.47 14.25
CA ALA A 39 9.51 1.48 14.27
C ALA A 39 9.18 2.72 15.14
N GLY A 40 8.05 2.74 15.86
CA GLY A 40 7.59 3.88 16.66
C GLY A 40 7.06 5.06 15.82
N LEU A 41 6.66 4.79 14.58
CA LEU A 41 6.14 5.78 13.61
C LEU A 41 4.69 5.46 13.24
N ASN A 42 4.07 6.29 12.40
CA ASN A 42 2.75 6.04 11.84
C ASN A 42 2.64 6.59 10.41
N MET A 43 1.49 6.40 9.76
CA MET A 43 1.25 6.77 8.36
C MET A 43 1.51 8.25 8.02
N SER A 44 1.41 9.17 8.99
CA SER A 44 1.68 10.60 8.76
C SER A 44 3.15 10.93 8.54
N TYR A 45 4.06 10.02 8.90
CA TYR A 45 5.50 10.16 8.69
C TYR A 45 5.96 9.71 7.29
N VAL A 46 5.05 9.17 6.47
CA VAL A 46 5.40 8.74 5.11
C VAL A 46 5.60 9.96 4.21
N LEU A 47 6.80 10.09 3.66
CA LEU A 47 7.16 11.21 2.78
C LEU A 47 6.97 10.89 1.29
N LYS A 48 7.24 9.65 0.88
CA LYS A 48 7.20 9.20 -0.52
C LYS A 48 6.65 7.78 -0.60
N THR A 49 5.74 7.55 -1.55
CA THR A 49 5.27 6.21 -1.93
C THR A 49 5.53 5.97 -3.42
N THR A 50 5.86 4.73 -3.77
CA THR A 50 5.91 4.26 -5.16
C THR A 50 4.97 3.07 -5.26
N VAL A 51 3.92 3.22 -6.06
CA VAL A 51 2.87 2.21 -6.22
C VAL A 51 3.10 1.50 -7.56
N TYR A 52 3.25 0.19 -7.50
CA TYR A 52 3.30 -0.68 -8.67
C TYR A 52 1.97 -1.43 -8.74
N VAL A 53 1.25 -1.26 -9.85
CA VAL A 53 0.03 -2.02 -10.14
C VAL A 53 0.29 -2.96 -11.32
N LYS A 54 -0.40 -4.09 -11.37
CA LYS A 54 -0.31 -5.00 -12.52
C LYS A 54 -1.01 -4.41 -13.74
N ASN A 55 -2.26 -3.98 -13.56
CA ASN A 55 -3.06 -3.35 -14.59
C ASN A 55 -3.40 -1.91 -14.18
N MET A 56 -3.34 -0.96 -15.11
CA MET A 56 -3.69 0.44 -14.80
C MET A 56 -5.21 0.62 -14.61
N GLU A 57 -6.03 -0.31 -15.11
CA GLU A 57 -7.49 -0.31 -14.90
C GLU A 57 -7.86 -0.39 -13.42
N ASP A 58 -7.00 -1.03 -12.61
CA ASP A 58 -7.17 -1.19 -11.17
C ASP A 58 -6.87 0.08 -10.36
N PHE A 59 -6.29 1.10 -11.00
CA PHE A 59 -5.81 2.30 -10.32
C PHE A 59 -6.92 3.02 -9.54
N ALA A 60 -8.14 3.08 -10.08
CA ALA A 60 -9.26 3.75 -9.42
C ALA A 60 -9.63 3.06 -8.09
N GLY A 61 -9.76 1.74 -8.10
CA GLY A 61 -10.07 0.94 -6.91
C GLY A 61 -8.95 0.99 -5.87
N MET A 62 -7.70 0.91 -6.32
CA MET A 62 -6.53 1.11 -5.44
C MET A 62 -6.53 2.51 -4.82
N ASN A 63 -6.76 3.56 -5.61
CA ASN A 63 -6.70 4.94 -5.15
C ASN A 63 -7.81 5.26 -4.15
N GLU A 64 -9.01 4.72 -4.34
CA GLU A 64 -10.11 4.80 -3.38
C GLU A 64 -9.64 4.34 -1.99
N VAL A 65 -9.03 3.16 -1.90
CA VAL A 65 -8.51 2.62 -0.64
C VAL A 65 -7.35 3.45 -0.11
N TYR A 66 -6.38 3.79 -0.98
CA TYR A 66 -5.18 4.57 -0.63
C TYR A 66 -5.52 5.87 0.09
N THR A 67 -6.54 6.60 -0.39
CA THR A 67 -6.94 7.89 0.20
C THR A 67 -7.51 7.78 1.61
N ARG A 68 -7.94 6.59 2.05
CA ARG A 68 -8.41 6.34 3.42
C ARG A 68 -7.26 6.28 4.44
N PHE A 69 -6.04 5.98 3.98
CA PHE A 69 -4.86 5.79 4.83
C PHE A 69 -3.95 7.02 4.95
N PHE A 70 -4.12 8.02 4.09
CA PHE A 70 -3.29 9.22 4.08
C PHE A 70 -4.13 10.48 4.22
N GLN A 71 -3.60 11.46 4.95
CA GLN A 71 -4.20 12.79 5.12
C GLN A 71 -3.24 13.88 4.64
N LYS A 72 -3.72 15.13 4.53
CA LYS A 72 -2.88 16.26 4.13
C LYS A 72 -1.86 16.60 5.24
N PRO A 73 -0.61 16.98 4.89
CA PRO A 73 -0.04 16.96 3.55
C PRO A 73 0.22 15.51 3.08
N PHE A 74 -0.23 15.19 1.86
CA PHE A 74 -0.08 13.85 1.32
C PHE A 74 1.40 13.56 0.99
N PRO A 75 1.86 12.30 1.09
CA PRO A 75 3.17 11.91 0.59
C PRO A 75 3.30 12.22 -0.90
N ALA A 76 4.53 12.50 -1.34
CA ALA A 76 4.84 12.43 -2.77
C ALA A 76 4.52 11.02 -3.28
N ARG A 77 3.95 10.90 -4.49
CA ARG A 77 3.53 9.61 -5.04
C ARG A 77 3.93 9.46 -6.49
N SER A 78 4.38 8.27 -6.84
CA SER A 78 4.47 7.78 -8.22
C SER A 78 3.65 6.50 -8.31
N ALA A 79 2.86 6.34 -9.37
CA ALA A 79 2.09 5.12 -9.61
C ALA A 79 2.28 4.69 -11.07
N VAL A 80 2.69 3.44 -11.30
CA VAL A 80 2.97 2.90 -12.64
C VAL A 80 2.46 1.47 -12.76
N ALA A 81 2.04 1.10 -13.96
CA ALA A 81 1.81 -0.31 -14.29
C ALA A 81 3.15 -0.98 -14.60
N VAL A 82 3.36 -2.19 -14.06
CA VAL A 82 4.56 -2.98 -14.32
C VAL A 82 4.20 -4.24 -15.09
N LYS A 83 5.06 -4.64 -16.02
CA LYS A 83 4.91 -5.88 -16.77
C LYS A 83 5.49 -7.03 -15.95
N ASP A 84 4.83 -8.18 -16.01
CA ASP A 84 5.37 -9.46 -15.54
C ASP A 84 6.73 -9.77 -16.19
#